data_AF-A0A3F3MV77-F1
#
_entry.id   AF-A0A3F3MV77-F1
#
_cell.length_a   1.000
_cell.length_b   1.000
_cell.length_c   1.000
_cell.angle_alpha   90.00
_cell.angle_beta   90.00
_cell.angle_gamma   90.00
#
_symmetry.space_group_name_H-M   'P 1'
#
loop_
_entity.id
_entity.type
_entity.pdbx_description
1 polymer ?
#
loop_
_entity_poly.entity_id
_entity_poly.type
_entity_poly.pdbx_seq_one_letter_code
_entity_poly.pdbx_strand_id
1 'polypeptide(L)' 'MNKPTPKIYRTTNWPTYNRALINRGNIAIWFDPATQWYAPSKGKQGRNQTYSDTAIQ' A
#
# COMPACT_ATOMS: atom_id res chain seq x y z
N MET A 1 -10.23 41.21 6.84
CA MET A 1 -8.88 40.64 6.63
C MET A 1 -8.88 39.87 5.33
N ASN A 2 -8.11 40.31 4.33
CA ASN A 2 -8.00 39.60 3.06
C ASN A 2 -7.13 38.35 3.27
N LYS A 3 -7.70 37.17 3.01
CA LYS A 3 -6.95 35.92 3.08
C LYS A 3 -6.04 35.82 1.85
N PRO A 4 -4.76 35.45 2.01
CA PRO A 4 -3.88 35.20 0.88
C PRO A 4 -4.38 34.01 0.07
N THR A 5 -4.24 34.09 -1.25
CA THR A 5 -4.62 33.01 -2.17
C THR A 5 -3.81 31.74 -1.86
N PRO A 6 -4.47 30.57 -1.76
CA PRO A 6 -3.80 29.32 -1.45
C PRO A 6 -2.83 28.93 -2.58
N LYS A 7 -1.62 28.49 -2.21
CA LYS A 7 -0.63 27.98 -3.16
C LYS A 7 -1.09 26.62 -3.70
N ILE A 8 -1.22 26.53 -5.03
CA ILE A 8 -1.50 25.28 -5.73
C ILE A 8 -0.17 24.64 -6.09
N TYR A 9 0.17 23.56 -5.40
CA TYR A 9 1.35 22.76 -5.71
C TYR A 9 0.98 21.69 -6.75
N ARG A 10 1.75 21.61 -7.84
CA ARG A 10 1.58 20.59 -8.87
C ARG A 10 2.74 19.61 -8.84
N THR A 11 2.41 18.32 -8.73
CA THR A 11 3.38 17.24 -8.77
C THR A 11 3.82 17.00 -10.21
N THR A 12 5.03 17.43 -10.58
CA THR A 12 5.55 17.31 -11.97
C THR A 12 6.33 16.03 -12.22
N ASN A 13 6.76 15.35 -11.16
CA ASN A 13 7.62 14.16 -11.24
C ASN A 13 6.84 12.84 -11.41
N TRP A 14 5.50 12.88 -11.41
CA TRP A 14 4.65 11.68 -11.47
C TRP A 14 4.96 10.75 -12.66
N PRO A 15 5.16 11.26 -13.90
CA PRO A 15 5.49 10.39 -15.02
C PRO A 15 6.85 9.69 -14.86
N THR A 16 7.84 10.39 -14.32
CA THR A 16 9.19 9.86 -14.08
C THR A 16 9.18 8.79 -12.99
N TYR A 17 8.47 9.05 -11.89
CA TYR A 17 8.29 8.09 -10.80
C TYR A 17 7.59 6.82 -11.29
N ASN A 18 6.51 6.96 -12.07
CA ASN A 18 5.78 5.83 -12.60
C ASN A 18 6.62 5.00 -13.60
N ARG A 19 7.40 5.64 -14.47
CA ARG A 19 8.34 4.94 -15.36
C ARG A 19 9.40 4.17 -14.58
N ALA A 20 9.95 4.74 -13.50
CA ALA A 20 10.87 4.02 -12.63
C ALA A 20 10.20 2.81 -11.96
N LEU A 21 8.91 2.93 -11.59
CA LEU A 21 8.11 1.81 -11.06
C LEU A 21 7.92 0.68 -12.07
N ILE A 22 7.63 1.01 -13.33
CA ILE A 22 7.47 0.03 -14.42
C ILE A 22 8.82 -0.63 -14.75
N ASN A 23 9.90 0.15 -14.74
CA ASN A 23 11.26 -0.32 -15.04
C ASN A 23 11.89 -1.15 -13.91
N ARG A 24 11.26 -1.24 -12.73
CA ARG A 24 11.78 -2.04 -11.59
C ARG A 24 11.74 -3.56 -11.82
N GLY A 25 11.32 -4.00 -13.02
CA GLY A 25 11.33 -5.39 -13.44
C GLY A 25 10.12 -6.19 -12.95
N ASN A 26 10.16 -7.51 -13.19
CA ASN A 26 9.10 -8.45 -12.82
C ASN A 26 9.00 -8.59 -11.30
N ILE A 27 7.85 -8.23 -10.76
CA ILE A 27 7.47 -8.58 -9.39
C ILE A 27 7.04 -10.05 -9.44
N ALA A 28 7.87 -10.94 -8.90
CA ALA A 28 7.48 -12.33 -8.69
C ALA A 28 6.56 -12.38 -7.46
N ILE A 29 5.25 -12.54 -7.68
CA ILE A 29 4.28 -12.75 -6.61
C ILE A 29 4.12 -14.26 -6.44
N TRP A 30 4.55 -14.78 -5.29
CA TRP A 30 4.35 -16.19 -4.95
C TRP A 30 2.98 -16.34 -4.26
N PHE A 31 2.09 -17.13 -4.87
CA PHE A 31 0.86 -17.58 -4.25
C PHE A 31 1.07 -19.01 -3.79
N ASP A 32 1.06 -19.22 -2.48
CA ASP A 32 1.01 -20.56 -1.89
C ASP A 32 -0.45 -20.92 -1.55
N PRO A 33 -1.01 -22.00 -2.13
CA PRO A 33 -2.36 -22.47 -1.82
C PRO A 33 -2.56 -22.85 -0.36
N ALA A 34 -1.50 -23.21 0.36
CA ALA A 34 -1.55 -23.55 1.78
C ALA A 34 -1.50 -22.31 2.70
N THR A 35 -1.25 -21.12 2.15
CA THR A 35 -1.17 -19.89 2.93
C THR A 35 -2.55 -19.53 3.48
N GLN A 36 -2.65 -19.45 4.80
CA GLN A 36 -3.80 -18.89 5.48
C GLN A 36 -3.82 -17.37 5.25
N TRP A 37 -4.61 -16.89 4.30
CA TRP A 37 -4.63 -15.47 3.90
C TRP A 37 -5.19 -14.54 4.98
N TYR A 38 -6.25 -14.97 5.65
CA TYR A 38 -6.99 -14.15 6.61
C TYR A 38 -6.54 -14.45 8.03
N ALA A 39 -6.34 -13.39 8.82
CA ALA A 39 -5.99 -13.57 10.22
C ALA A 39 -7.19 -14.13 11.01
N PRO A 40 -6.96 -15.03 11.99
CA PRO A 40 -8.00 -15.46 12.90
C PRO A 40 -8.46 -14.30 13.79
N SER A 41 -9.74 -14.32 14.20
CA SER A 41 -10.27 -13.31 15.11
C SER A 41 -9.55 -13.43 16.46
N LYS A 42 -8.90 -12.35 16.91
CA LYS A 42 -8.11 -12.36 18.14
C LYS A 42 -8.97 -12.27 19.41
N GLY A 43 -10.28 -12.00 19.27
CA GLY A 43 -11.22 -11.88 20.39
C GLY A 43 -10.90 -10.78 21.41
N LYS A 44 -9.89 -9.94 21.11
CA LYS A 44 -9.38 -8.87 21.97
C LYS A 44 -9.89 -7.52 21.50
N GLN A 45 -10.01 -6.58 22.43
CA GLN A 45 -10.43 -5.22 22.15
C GLN A 45 -9.38 -4.51 21.27
N GLY A 46 -9.78 -4.04 20.10
CA GLY A 46 -8.90 -3.44 19.10
C GLY A 46 -9.28 -3.82 17.66
N ARG A 47 -8.51 -3.32 16.67
CA ARG A 47 -8.75 -3.66 15.26
C ARG A 47 -8.20 -5.05 14.95
N ASN A 48 -9.05 -5.94 14.45
CA ASN A 48 -8.60 -7.22 13.92
C ASN A 48 -7.75 -7.00 12.65
N GLN A 49 -6.61 -7.68 12.55
CA GLN A 49 -5.86 -7.74 11.30
C GLN A 49 -6.74 -8.43 10.24
N THR A 50 -6.82 -7.85 9.05
CA THR A 50 -7.56 -8.47 7.93
C THR A 50 -6.77 -9.63 7.33
N TYR A 51 -5.44 -9.47 7.25
CA TYR A 51 -4.54 -10.47 6.69
C TYR A 51 -3.63 -11.04 7.77
N SER A 52 -3.29 -12.31 7.63
CA SER A 52 -2.37 -12.98 8.55
C SER A 52 -0.94 -12.45 8.39
N ASP A 53 -0.13 -12.62 9.43
CA ASP A 53 1.29 -12.30 9.36
C ASP A 53 2.02 -13.22 8.36
N THR A 54 1.49 -14.40 8.04
CA THR A 54 2.05 -15.29 7.00
C THR A 54 1.71 -14.83 5.57
N ALA A 55 0.63 -14.07 5.39
CA ALA A 55 0.26 -13.51 4.09
C ALA A 55 0.98 -12.18 3.79
N ILE A 56 1.65 -11.59 4.78
CA ILE A 56 2.41 -10.35 4.66
C ILE A 56 3.88 -10.67 4.93
N GLN A 57 4.68 -10.75 3.86
CA GLN A 57 6.14 -10.96 3.93
C GLN A 57 6.89 -9.84 3.22
#